data_AF-A0A4Q3HRR8-F1
#
_entry.id   AF-A0A4Q3HRR8-F1
#
_cell.length_a   1.000
_cell.length_b   1.000
_cell.length_c   1.000
_cell.angle_alpha   90.00
_cell.angle_beta   90.00
_cell.angle_gamma   90.00
#
_symmetry.space_group_name_H-M   'P 1'
#
loop_
_entity.id
_entity.type
_entity.pdbx_description
1 polymer ?
#
loop_
_entity_poly.entity_id
_entity_poly.type
_entity_poly.pdbx_seq_one_letter_code
_entity_poly.pdbx_strand_id
1 'polypeptide(L)'
;MNDMTSPVIVLNTADDVAVARRSIQQGSPVGIEALLARDLIGRGHKVALRAIAAGQEVKKYGQVIGLATQDIAPGNHVHLHNLAMLPSTHEHQFCVDGGERALLPLEQRRTFMGFDRGLGGAGTRNYIGIISSVNCSATVSRYIADYFNRMGGLDGFGNIDGVVALTHSSGCAINNKSEGYRLLIRTIQGYARHPNFGGILMIGLGCETNQIAPILEHYRMEEGERLRTMTIQQHGGTKKTIDAAISIIKEMLPMVNSAVRTE
;
A
#
# COMPACT_ATOMS: atom_id res chain seq x y z
N MET A 1 24.05 -11.50 -33.65
CA MET A 1 23.37 -10.56 -32.74
C MET A 1 24.17 -10.56 -31.45
N ASN A 2 25.03 -9.56 -31.23
CA ASN A 2 25.69 -9.39 -29.94
C ASN A 2 24.62 -8.95 -28.95
N ASP A 3 24.07 -9.90 -28.21
CA ASP A 3 23.19 -9.60 -27.10
C ASP A 3 24.04 -8.93 -26.01
N MET A 4 24.02 -7.59 -26.01
CA MET A 4 24.73 -6.71 -25.07
C MET A 4 24.25 -6.89 -23.62
N THR A 5 23.20 -7.69 -23.39
CA THR A 5 22.72 -7.97 -22.05
C THR A 5 23.40 -9.18 -21.43
N SER A 6 24.04 -8.96 -20.27
CA SER A 6 24.62 -10.03 -19.45
C SER A 6 23.59 -11.16 -19.23
N PRO A 7 23.98 -12.46 -19.42
CA PRO A 7 23.15 -13.62 -19.15
C PRO A 7 22.70 -13.73 -17.69
N VAL A 8 23.39 -13.04 -16.78
CA VAL A 8 23.13 -13.05 -15.34
C VAL A 8 23.02 -11.65 -14.76
N ILE A 9 22.46 -11.56 -13.56
CA ILE A 9 22.47 -10.36 -12.73
C ILE A 9 23.07 -10.67 -11.36
N VAL A 10 24.03 -9.86 -10.94
CA VAL A 10 24.58 -9.80 -9.58
C VAL A 10 23.83 -8.68 -8.87
N LEU A 11 23.22 -8.97 -7.71
CA LEU A 11 22.32 -8.03 -7.04
C LEU A 11 23.05 -7.20 -5.99
N ASN A 12 24.13 -7.74 -5.42
CA ASN A 12 25.02 -7.06 -4.50
C ASN A 12 26.47 -7.49 -4.77
N THR A 13 27.43 -6.59 -4.61
CA THR A 13 28.86 -6.87 -4.80
C THR A 13 29.40 -7.93 -3.83
N ALA A 14 28.74 -8.16 -2.69
CA ALA A 14 29.10 -9.19 -1.72
C ALA A 14 28.56 -10.59 -2.06
N ASP A 15 27.73 -10.73 -3.11
CA ASP A 15 27.07 -11.99 -3.45
C ASP A 15 28.07 -13.10 -3.83
N ASP A 16 27.77 -14.33 -3.43
CA ASP A 16 28.49 -15.54 -3.87
C ASP A 16 27.88 -16.13 -5.15
N VAL A 17 26.68 -15.65 -5.52
CA VAL A 17 25.88 -16.19 -6.62
C VAL A 17 25.28 -15.07 -7.48
N ALA A 18 25.11 -15.34 -8.77
CA ALA A 18 24.30 -14.50 -9.65
C ALA A 18 23.00 -15.21 -10.04
N VAL A 19 22.01 -14.45 -10.51
CA VAL A 19 20.74 -15.00 -11.01
C VAL A 19 20.75 -15.01 -12.53
N ALA A 20 20.45 -16.16 -13.12
CA ALA A 20 20.35 -16.30 -14.57
C ALA A 20 19.11 -15.57 -15.13
N ARG A 21 19.31 -14.67 -16.08
CA ARG A 21 18.24 -13.93 -16.79
C ARG A 21 17.65 -14.71 -17.96
N ARG A 22 18.36 -15.75 -18.39
CA ARG A 22 17.98 -16.72 -19.41
C ARG A 22 18.52 -18.10 -19.04
N SER A 23 18.12 -19.14 -19.77
CA SER A 23 18.74 -20.46 -19.61
C SER A 23 20.18 -20.43 -20.13
N ILE A 24 21.14 -20.97 -19.39
CA ILE A 24 22.57 -21.01 -19.74
C ILE A 24 22.96 -22.48 -19.87
N GLN A 25 23.37 -22.89 -21.07
CA GLN A 25 23.80 -24.25 -21.34
C GLN A 25 25.14 -24.53 -20.65
N GLN A 26 25.37 -25.79 -20.29
CA GLN A 26 26.67 -26.24 -19.81
C GLN A 26 27.78 -25.87 -20.82
N GLY A 27 28.92 -25.43 -20.31
CA GLY A 27 30.06 -24.95 -21.08
C GLY A 27 29.89 -23.54 -21.68
N SER A 28 28.71 -22.94 -21.58
CA SER A 28 28.48 -21.58 -22.11
C SER A 28 28.99 -20.50 -21.15
N PRO A 29 29.40 -19.32 -21.67
CA PRO A 29 29.76 -18.18 -20.85
C PRO A 29 28.60 -17.69 -19.97
N VAL A 30 28.90 -17.46 -18.69
CA VAL A 30 27.98 -16.86 -17.72
C VAL A 30 27.87 -15.33 -17.91
N GLY A 31 28.86 -14.73 -18.59
CA GLY A 31 28.93 -13.28 -18.85
C GLY A 31 29.51 -12.47 -17.71
N ILE A 32 30.22 -13.13 -16.79
CA ILE A 32 31.07 -12.51 -15.77
C ILE A 32 32.47 -13.07 -15.98
N GLU A 33 33.41 -12.20 -16.33
CA GLU A 33 34.80 -12.56 -16.61
C GLU A 33 34.89 -13.76 -17.58
N ALA A 34 35.74 -14.74 -17.27
CA ALA A 34 35.91 -15.98 -18.03
C ALA A 34 35.06 -17.15 -17.48
N LEU A 35 34.06 -16.88 -16.63
CA LEU A 35 33.29 -17.93 -15.96
C LEU A 35 32.39 -18.67 -16.95
N LEU A 36 32.52 -19.99 -16.98
CA LEU A 36 31.67 -20.90 -17.76
C LEU A 36 30.68 -21.63 -16.85
N ALA A 37 29.49 -21.86 -17.35
CA ALA A 37 28.48 -22.67 -16.68
C ALA A 37 28.96 -24.13 -16.62
N ARG A 38 28.99 -24.72 -15.43
CA ARG A 38 29.35 -26.13 -15.23
C ARG A 38 28.16 -27.06 -15.41
N ASP A 39 26.95 -26.52 -15.28
CA ASP A 39 25.68 -27.22 -15.41
C ASP A 39 24.75 -26.46 -16.36
N LEU A 40 23.64 -27.08 -16.75
CA LEU A 40 22.50 -26.34 -17.28
C LEU A 40 21.90 -25.49 -16.16
N ILE A 41 21.91 -24.16 -16.32
CA ILE A 41 21.33 -23.24 -15.36
C ILE A 41 20.05 -22.65 -15.95
N GLY A 42 18.90 -23.00 -15.37
CA GLY A 42 17.60 -22.49 -15.79
C GLY A 42 17.44 -20.98 -15.56
N ARG A 43 16.53 -20.34 -16.30
CA ARG A 43 16.18 -18.93 -16.06
C ARG A 43 15.65 -18.75 -14.63
N GLY A 44 16.16 -17.75 -13.93
CA GLY A 44 15.82 -17.45 -12.53
C GLY A 44 16.61 -18.27 -11.51
N HIS A 45 17.37 -19.27 -11.96
CA HIS A 45 18.21 -20.08 -11.07
C HIS A 45 19.52 -19.37 -10.76
N LYS A 46 20.23 -19.86 -9.74
CA LYS A 46 21.46 -19.25 -9.24
C LYS A 46 22.67 -19.96 -9.85
N VAL A 47 23.71 -19.19 -10.15
CA VAL A 47 25.03 -19.69 -10.54
C VAL A 47 26.07 -19.21 -9.55
N ALA A 48 26.96 -20.11 -9.11
CA ALA A 48 28.05 -19.75 -8.21
C ALA A 48 29.09 -18.90 -8.93
N LEU A 49 29.46 -17.76 -8.32
CA LEU A 49 30.47 -16.83 -8.85
C LEU A 49 31.88 -17.22 -8.41
N ARG A 50 31.99 -17.89 -7.28
CA ARG A 50 33.23 -18.34 -6.65
C ARG A 50 33.04 -19.75 -6.09
N ALA A 51 34.11 -20.37 -5.62
CA ALA A 51 34.03 -21.64 -4.91
C ALA A 51 33.37 -21.42 -3.54
N ILE A 52 32.47 -22.33 -3.15
CA ILE A 52 31.77 -22.32 -1.87
C ILE A 52 31.92 -23.72 -1.27
N ALA A 53 32.56 -23.82 -0.12
CA ALA A 53 32.78 -25.11 0.54
C ALA A 53 31.49 -25.63 1.19
N ALA A 54 31.37 -26.95 1.34
CA ALA A 54 30.31 -27.56 2.14
C ALA A 54 30.27 -26.95 3.55
N GLY A 55 29.07 -26.60 4.03
CA GLY A 55 28.86 -25.93 5.30
C GLY A 55 29.13 -24.42 5.30
N GLN A 56 29.56 -23.83 4.19
CA GLN A 56 29.77 -22.38 4.08
C GLN A 56 28.46 -21.63 3.78
N GLU A 57 28.33 -20.44 4.33
CA GLU A 57 27.27 -19.47 4.01
C GLU A 57 27.30 -19.04 2.55
N VAL A 58 26.13 -19.07 1.93
CA VAL A 58 25.90 -18.57 0.58
C VAL A 58 25.19 -17.23 0.67
N LYS A 59 25.78 -16.19 0.10
CA LYS A 59 25.22 -14.83 0.11
C LYS A 59 24.54 -14.47 -1.20
N LYS A 60 23.35 -13.86 -1.07
CA LYS A 60 22.59 -13.21 -2.15
C LYS A 60 21.90 -11.97 -1.58
N TYR A 61 21.88 -10.86 -2.33
CA TYR A 61 21.50 -9.53 -1.82
C TYR A 61 22.43 -9.01 -0.71
N GLY A 62 23.66 -9.54 -0.63
CA GLY A 62 24.60 -9.28 0.46
C GLY A 62 24.25 -10.00 1.78
N GLN A 63 23.20 -10.83 1.78
CA GLN A 63 22.68 -11.50 2.98
C GLN A 63 22.81 -13.02 2.84
N VAL A 64 22.98 -13.71 3.95
CA VAL A 64 23.06 -15.18 3.99
C VAL A 64 21.69 -15.75 3.64
N ILE A 65 21.62 -16.61 2.62
CA ILE A 65 20.37 -17.26 2.18
C ILE A 65 20.32 -18.75 2.50
N GLY A 66 21.39 -19.30 3.07
CA GLY A 66 21.52 -20.71 3.43
C GLY A 66 22.98 -21.14 3.48
N LEU A 67 23.18 -22.43 3.72
CA LEU A 67 24.48 -23.08 3.74
C LEU A 67 24.59 -24.04 2.55
N ALA A 68 25.77 -24.11 1.94
CA ALA A 68 26.06 -25.10 0.92
C ALA A 68 26.06 -26.50 1.56
N THR A 69 25.30 -27.46 1.02
CA THR A 69 25.24 -28.83 1.57
C THR A 69 26.38 -29.73 1.06
N GLN A 70 27.09 -29.26 0.05
CA GLN A 70 28.25 -29.90 -0.58
C GLN A 70 29.14 -28.81 -1.17
N ASP A 71 30.34 -29.15 -1.60
CA ASP A 71 31.20 -28.21 -2.32
C ASP A 71 30.55 -27.77 -3.64
N ILE A 72 30.58 -26.46 -3.90
CA ILE A 72 30.03 -25.83 -5.10
C ILE A 72 31.17 -25.11 -5.80
N ALA A 73 31.50 -25.53 -7.02
CA ALA A 73 32.54 -24.88 -7.82
C ALA A 73 31.97 -23.64 -8.55
N PRO A 74 32.84 -22.67 -8.92
CA PRO A 74 32.43 -21.57 -9.78
C PRO A 74 31.76 -22.07 -11.04
N GLY A 75 30.62 -21.49 -11.39
CA GLY A 75 29.81 -21.85 -12.55
C GLY A 75 28.79 -22.96 -12.31
N ASN A 76 28.76 -23.58 -11.13
CA ASN A 76 27.73 -24.57 -10.80
C ASN A 76 26.35 -23.92 -10.60
N HIS A 77 25.32 -24.72 -10.87
CA HIS A 77 23.94 -24.39 -10.57
C HIS A 77 23.67 -24.52 -9.06
N VAL A 78 23.28 -23.42 -8.40
CA VAL A 78 22.96 -23.40 -6.96
C VAL A 78 21.45 -23.47 -6.74
N HIS A 79 20.99 -24.57 -6.14
CA HIS A 79 19.57 -24.85 -5.92
C HIS A 79 19.36 -25.75 -4.69
N LEU A 80 18.11 -26.15 -4.44
CA LEU A 80 17.70 -27.02 -3.31
C LEU A 80 18.54 -28.31 -3.15
N HIS A 81 19.21 -28.80 -4.20
CA HIS A 81 20.04 -30.00 -4.13
C HIS A 81 21.41 -29.75 -3.46
N ASN A 82 21.92 -28.51 -3.50
CA ASN A 82 23.23 -28.13 -2.96
C ASN A 82 23.19 -26.92 -2.00
N LEU A 83 22.00 -26.41 -1.68
CA LEU A 83 21.76 -25.30 -0.76
C LEU A 83 20.62 -25.64 0.18
N ALA A 84 20.85 -25.56 1.48
CA ALA A 84 19.84 -25.77 2.51
C ALA A 84 19.66 -24.52 3.38
N MET A 85 18.42 -24.28 3.81
CA MET A 85 18.15 -23.44 4.97
C MET A 85 18.39 -24.28 6.21
N LEU A 86 19.42 -23.95 6.98
CA LEU A 86 19.65 -24.56 8.28
C LEU A 86 19.13 -23.63 9.37
N PRO A 87 18.58 -24.17 10.48
CA PRO A 87 18.22 -23.36 11.63
C PRO A 87 19.48 -22.67 12.14
N SER A 88 19.52 -21.35 11.99
CA SER A 88 20.59 -20.52 12.52
C SER A 88 20.00 -19.61 13.60
N THR A 89 20.66 -19.59 14.75
CA THR A 89 20.36 -18.62 15.82
C THR A 89 21.12 -17.34 15.49
N HIS A 90 20.52 -16.48 14.66
CA HIS A 90 21.02 -15.12 14.49
C HIS A 90 20.35 -14.22 15.54
N GLU A 91 21.12 -13.33 16.16
CA GLU A 91 20.53 -12.22 16.89
C GLU A 91 19.72 -11.36 15.92
N HIS A 92 18.49 -11.01 16.30
CA HIS A 92 17.66 -10.13 15.47
C HIS A 92 18.29 -8.74 15.42
N GLN A 93 18.89 -8.42 14.28
CA GLN A 93 19.55 -7.15 14.02
C GLN A 93 18.65 -6.25 13.17
N PHE A 94 18.02 -5.27 13.80
CA PHE A 94 17.17 -4.30 13.11
C PHE A 94 17.99 -3.09 12.67
N CYS A 95 17.98 -2.79 11.36
CA CYS A 95 18.63 -1.60 10.78
C CYS A 95 20.15 -1.47 11.04
N VAL A 96 20.87 -2.55 11.37
CA VAL A 96 22.32 -2.49 11.65
C VAL A 96 23.14 -2.11 10.42
N ASP A 97 22.71 -2.55 9.23
CA ASP A 97 23.29 -2.16 7.94
C ASP A 97 22.61 -0.89 7.36
N GLY A 98 21.72 -0.28 8.14
CA GLY A 98 21.02 0.95 7.77
C GLY A 98 21.93 2.15 7.94
N GLY A 99 22.59 2.56 6.86
CA GLY A 99 23.30 3.85 6.83
C GLY A 99 22.34 5.04 6.78
N GLU A 100 22.77 6.19 7.30
CA GLU A 100 22.08 7.46 7.12
C GLU A 100 22.12 7.83 5.62
N ARG A 101 21.07 7.45 4.90
CA ARG A 101 20.94 7.84 3.50
C ARG A 101 20.42 9.27 3.47
N ALA A 102 21.31 10.21 3.19
CA ALA A 102 20.93 11.60 3.02
C ALA A 102 19.76 11.72 2.03
N LEU A 103 18.78 12.55 2.38
CA LEU A 103 17.77 12.95 1.41
C LEU A 103 18.47 13.60 0.22
N LEU A 104 17.95 13.35 -0.98
CA LEU A 104 18.44 14.02 -2.17
C LEU A 104 18.42 15.55 -1.97
N PRO A 105 19.37 16.30 -2.53
CA PRO A 105 19.30 17.75 -2.59
C PRO A 105 17.95 18.21 -3.17
N LEU A 106 17.44 19.37 -2.72
CA LEU A 106 16.09 19.84 -3.07
C LEU A 106 15.88 19.89 -4.59
N GLU A 107 16.89 20.31 -5.33
CA GLU A 107 16.90 20.41 -6.79
C GLU A 107 16.81 19.05 -7.52
N GLN A 108 17.07 17.95 -6.82
CA GLN A 108 16.94 16.57 -7.34
C GLN A 108 15.66 15.89 -6.90
N ARG A 109 14.87 16.51 -6.01
CA ARG A 109 13.60 15.96 -5.54
C ARG A 109 12.53 16.19 -6.60
N ARG A 110 11.87 15.10 -7.01
CA ARG A 110 10.75 15.19 -7.94
C ARG A 110 9.51 15.75 -7.24
N THR A 111 8.79 16.60 -7.95
CA THR A 111 7.50 17.19 -7.57
C THR A 111 6.36 16.54 -8.35
N PHE A 112 5.11 16.80 -7.95
CA PHE A 112 3.93 16.38 -8.71
C PHE A 112 2.74 17.31 -8.44
N MET A 113 1.89 17.51 -9.45
CA MET A 113 0.69 18.33 -9.31
C MET A 113 -0.36 17.65 -8.40
N GLY A 114 -0.49 18.11 -7.16
CA GLY A 114 -1.38 17.58 -6.14
C GLY A 114 -2.40 18.59 -5.62
N PHE A 115 -3.51 18.12 -5.05
CA PHE A 115 -4.45 18.95 -4.31
C PHE A 115 -3.91 19.18 -2.89
N ASP A 116 -3.52 20.41 -2.56
CA ASP A 116 -3.08 20.75 -1.21
C ASP A 116 -4.24 20.59 -0.20
N ARG A 117 -4.04 19.76 0.83
CA ARG A 117 -4.99 19.56 1.93
C ARG A 117 -4.45 20.07 3.27
N GLY A 118 -3.43 20.95 3.24
CA GLY A 118 -2.77 21.47 4.43
C GLY A 118 -2.11 20.34 5.24
N LEU A 119 -2.44 20.26 6.53
CA LEU A 119 -1.93 19.19 7.41
C LEU A 119 -2.32 17.76 6.95
N GLY A 120 -3.30 17.63 6.05
CA GLY A 120 -3.66 16.35 5.44
C GLY A 120 -2.69 15.86 4.36
N GLY A 121 -1.75 16.69 3.92
CA GLY A 121 -0.81 16.40 2.83
C GLY A 121 -1.38 16.70 1.44
N ALA A 122 -0.75 16.13 0.41
CA ALA A 122 -1.12 16.36 -0.99
C ALA A 122 -1.95 15.19 -1.56
N GLY A 123 -3.14 15.50 -2.08
CA GLY A 123 -4.03 14.54 -2.73
C GLY A 123 -3.70 14.36 -4.20
N THR A 124 -3.67 13.13 -4.69
CA THR A 124 -3.54 12.82 -6.12
C THR A 124 -4.89 12.80 -6.84
N ARG A 125 -5.98 12.82 -6.08
CA ARG A 125 -7.38 12.81 -6.51
C ARG A 125 -8.23 13.72 -5.62
N ASN A 126 -9.43 14.04 -6.07
CA ASN A 126 -10.39 14.91 -5.43
C ASN A 126 -11.76 14.22 -5.35
N TYR A 127 -11.88 13.31 -4.38
CA TYR A 127 -13.12 12.58 -4.10
C TYR A 127 -13.89 13.21 -2.94
N ILE A 128 -15.17 12.86 -2.83
CA ILE A 128 -15.93 12.96 -1.58
C ILE A 128 -16.09 11.55 -1.01
N GLY A 129 -15.75 11.35 0.26
CA GLY A 129 -15.85 10.05 0.93
C GLY A 129 -17.12 9.98 1.79
N ILE A 130 -17.84 8.86 1.70
CA ILE A 130 -18.94 8.53 2.61
C ILE A 130 -18.48 7.39 3.51
N ILE A 131 -18.27 7.66 4.80
CA ILE A 131 -17.74 6.67 5.73
C ILE A 131 -18.87 6.14 6.61
N SER A 132 -19.12 4.84 6.54
CA SER A 132 -20.06 4.16 7.42
C SER A 132 -19.41 3.86 8.79
N SER A 133 -20.03 4.27 9.90
CA SER A 133 -19.59 3.86 11.25
C SER A 133 -20.00 2.42 11.60
N VAL A 134 -20.98 1.88 10.85
CA VAL A 134 -21.58 0.57 11.07
C VAL A 134 -22.14 -0.02 9.78
N ASN A 135 -22.18 -1.36 9.67
CA ASN A 135 -22.71 -2.06 8.50
C ASN A 135 -24.16 -1.67 8.15
N CYS A 136 -25.00 -1.32 9.13
CA CYS A 136 -26.39 -0.90 8.89
C CYS A 136 -26.52 0.37 8.03
N SER A 137 -25.45 1.18 7.94
CA SER A 137 -25.40 2.36 7.07
C SER A 137 -24.75 2.11 5.71
N ALA A 138 -24.27 0.89 5.44
CA ALA A 138 -23.53 0.55 4.23
C ALA A 138 -24.40 0.70 2.97
N THR A 139 -25.62 0.17 3.00
CA THR A 139 -26.54 0.23 1.86
C THR A 139 -26.91 1.68 1.52
N VAL A 140 -27.25 2.48 2.53
CA VAL A 140 -27.52 3.91 2.38
C VAL A 140 -26.33 4.62 1.73
N SER A 141 -25.12 4.38 2.24
CA SER A 141 -23.89 5.00 1.74
C SER A 141 -23.63 4.67 0.26
N ARG A 142 -23.87 3.42 -0.16
CA ARG A 142 -23.71 3.00 -1.56
C ARG A 142 -24.73 3.65 -2.48
N TYR A 143 -25.99 3.73 -2.08
CA TYR A 143 -27.03 4.41 -2.87
C TYR A 143 -26.70 5.88 -3.10
N ILE A 144 -26.19 6.57 -2.07
CA ILE A 144 -25.75 7.96 -2.20
C ILE A 144 -24.59 8.07 -3.20
N ALA A 145 -23.58 7.21 -3.10
CA ALA A 145 -22.46 7.21 -4.06
C ALA A 145 -22.93 6.92 -5.49
N ASP A 146 -23.86 5.97 -5.69
CA ASP A 146 -24.43 5.66 -7.00
C ASP A 146 -25.20 6.85 -7.59
N TYR A 147 -25.94 7.62 -6.79
CA TYR A 147 -26.60 8.84 -7.24
C TYR A 147 -25.61 9.83 -7.87
N PHE A 148 -24.49 10.10 -7.18
CA PHE A 148 -23.49 11.04 -7.68
C PHE A 148 -22.72 10.53 -8.90
N ASN A 149 -22.32 9.26 -8.89
CA ASN A 149 -21.45 8.72 -9.93
C ASN A 149 -22.20 8.24 -11.18
N ARG A 150 -23.48 7.88 -11.07
CA ARG A 150 -24.24 7.22 -12.16
C ARG A 150 -25.51 7.94 -12.57
N MET A 151 -26.05 8.82 -11.73
CA MET A 151 -27.34 9.49 -11.95
C MET A 151 -27.21 11.01 -12.16
N GLY A 152 -26.02 11.50 -12.51
CA GLY A 152 -25.77 12.92 -12.81
C GLY A 152 -25.63 13.84 -11.59
N GLY A 153 -25.45 13.30 -10.39
CA GLY A 153 -25.31 14.13 -9.18
C GLY A 153 -24.05 15.03 -9.17
N LEU A 154 -23.08 14.78 -10.06
CA LEU A 154 -21.86 15.56 -10.24
C LEU A 154 -21.87 16.46 -11.50
N ASP A 155 -23.00 16.56 -12.20
CA ASP A 155 -23.11 17.38 -13.40
C ASP A 155 -22.74 18.84 -13.08
N GLY A 156 -21.77 19.39 -13.82
CA GLY A 156 -21.21 20.73 -13.58
C GLY A 156 -19.99 20.78 -12.64
N PHE A 157 -19.57 19.66 -12.04
CA PHE A 157 -18.43 19.59 -11.11
C PHE A 157 -17.31 18.69 -11.62
N GLY A 158 -16.75 19.03 -12.79
CA GLY A 158 -15.74 18.21 -13.49
C GLY A 158 -14.38 18.07 -12.80
N ASN A 159 -14.14 18.79 -11.70
CA ASN A 159 -12.90 18.68 -10.92
C ASN A 159 -13.04 17.72 -9.72
N ILE A 160 -14.20 17.08 -9.57
CA ILE A 160 -14.45 16.04 -8.56
C ILE A 160 -14.38 14.68 -9.25
N ASP A 161 -13.47 13.82 -8.81
CA ASP A 161 -13.24 12.50 -9.40
C ASP A 161 -14.38 11.50 -9.11
N GLY A 162 -15.20 11.79 -8.10
CA GLY A 162 -16.37 10.99 -7.75
C GLY A 162 -16.75 11.05 -6.27
N VAL A 163 -17.72 10.22 -5.89
CA VAL A 163 -18.12 9.99 -4.49
C VAL A 163 -17.91 8.51 -4.14
N VAL A 164 -17.20 8.22 -3.05
CA VAL A 164 -16.82 6.84 -2.68
C VAL A 164 -17.46 6.43 -1.36
N ALA A 165 -18.22 5.33 -1.36
CA ALA A 165 -18.74 4.73 -0.14
C ALA A 165 -17.71 3.77 0.50
N LEU A 166 -17.24 4.12 1.69
CA LEU A 166 -16.31 3.36 2.50
C LEU A 166 -17.08 2.63 3.60
N THR A 167 -17.52 1.41 3.28
CA THR A 167 -18.36 0.59 4.16
C THR A 167 -17.55 -0.55 4.79
N HIS A 168 -17.89 -0.97 6.01
CA HIS A 168 -17.32 -2.17 6.64
C HIS A 168 -18.45 -3.14 7.07
N SER A 169 -18.10 -4.42 7.23
CA SER A 169 -19.04 -5.50 7.55
C SER A 169 -19.18 -5.79 9.05
N SER A 170 -18.47 -5.07 9.90
CA SER A 170 -18.50 -5.28 11.35
C SER A 170 -19.87 -4.92 11.94
N GLY A 171 -20.38 -5.78 12.83
CA GLY A 171 -21.65 -5.58 13.52
C GLY A 171 -21.62 -4.46 14.55
N CYS A 172 -22.79 -4.10 15.08
CA CYS A 172 -22.97 -2.96 16.00
C CYS A 172 -22.38 -3.18 17.40
N ALA A 173 -22.19 -4.44 17.83
CA ALA A 173 -21.79 -4.84 19.19
C ALA A 173 -20.32 -5.28 19.23
N ILE A 174 -19.41 -4.35 18.93
CA ILE A 174 -17.97 -4.60 19.02
C ILE A 174 -17.50 -4.26 20.43
N ASN A 175 -16.62 -5.07 20.99
CA ASN A 175 -15.96 -4.74 22.25
C ASN A 175 -14.98 -3.57 22.03
N ASN A 176 -15.29 -2.39 22.58
CA ASN A 176 -14.50 -1.17 22.43
C ASN A 176 -13.08 -1.25 23.05
N LYS A 177 -12.79 -2.29 23.85
CA LYS A 177 -11.46 -2.55 24.41
C LYS A 177 -10.64 -3.55 23.59
N SER A 178 -11.24 -4.18 22.58
CA SER A 178 -10.56 -5.16 21.74
C SER A 178 -9.57 -4.51 20.77
N GLU A 179 -8.55 -5.28 20.39
CA GLU A 179 -7.62 -4.87 19.31
C GLU A 179 -8.36 -4.62 17.99
N GLY A 180 -9.35 -5.45 17.67
CA GLY A 180 -10.17 -5.31 16.46
C GLY A 180 -10.91 -3.97 16.40
N TYR A 181 -11.45 -3.49 17.53
CA TYR A 181 -12.04 -2.15 17.59
C TYR A 181 -11.00 -1.07 17.34
N ARG A 182 -9.85 -1.12 18.04
CA ARG A 182 -8.78 -0.13 17.87
C ARG A 182 -8.28 -0.07 16.42
N LEU A 183 -8.18 -1.21 15.74
CA LEU A 183 -7.84 -1.29 14.32
C LEU A 183 -8.92 -0.65 13.43
N LEU A 184 -10.20 -0.96 13.68
CA LEU A 184 -11.32 -0.41 12.92
C LEU A 184 -11.36 1.11 13.01
N ILE A 185 -11.27 1.67 14.22
CA ILE A 185 -11.36 3.12 14.40
C ILE A 185 -10.15 3.84 13.80
N ARG A 186 -8.94 3.29 13.99
CA ARG A 186 -7.74 3.82 13.33
C ARG A 186 -7.88 3.80 11.80
N THR A 187 -8.53 2.78 11.24
CA THR A 187 -8.78 2.67 9.80
C THR A 187 -9.80 3.71 9.33
N ILE A 188 -10.93 3.84 10.04
CA ILE A 188 -11.97 4.85 9.75
C ILE A 188 -11.39 6.26 9.80
N GLN A 189 -10.59 6.58 10.83
CA GLN A 189 -9.93 7.87 10.96
C GLN A 189 -8.88 8.09 9.85
N GLY A 190 -8.12 7.07 9.49
CA GLY A 190 -7.18 7.14 8.36
C GLY A 190 -7.88 7.53 7.06
N TYR A 191 -9.05 6.95 6.78
CA TYR A 191 -9.86 7.33 5.63
C TYR A 191 -10.43 8.74 5.75
N ALA A 192 -10.95 9.12 6.91
CA ALA A 192 -11.52 10.46 7.13
C ALA A 192 -10.49 11.60 6.92
N ARG A 193 -9.20 11.30 7.10
CA ARG A 193 -8.08 12.26 6.92
C ARG A 193 -7.31 12.07 5.61
N HIS A 194 -7.71 11.13 4.77
CA HIS A 194 -6.94 10.80 3.57
C HIS A 194 -6.96 11.97 2.57
N PRO A 195 -5.80 12.42 2.03
CA PRO A 195 -5.70 13.66 1.24
C PRO A 195 -6.47 13.63 -0.08
N ASN A 196 -6.79 12.45 -0.60
CA ASN A 196 -7.65 12.33 -1.78
C ASN A 196 -9.11 12.73 -1.52
N PHE A 197 -9.54 12.90 -0.26
CA PHE A 197 -10.88 13.38 0.04
C PHE A 197 -10.91 14.90 0.26
N GLY A 198 -11.61 15.60 -0.63
CA GLY A 198 -11.92 17.01 -0.45
C GLY A 198 -13.03 17.24 0.57
N GLY A 199 -13.94 16.29 0.70
CA GLY A 199 -14.99 16.28 1.72
C GLY A 199 -15.29 14.86 2.20
N ILE A 200 -15.79 14.75 3.44
CA ILE A 200 -16.21 13.52 4.08
C ILE A 200 -17.61 13.71 4.67
N LEU A 201 -18.48 12.72 4.41
CA LEU A 201 -19.73 12.53 5.13
C LEU A 201 -19.65 11.23 5.95
N MET A 202 -19.69 11.32 7.28
CA MET A 202 -19.80 10.13 8.13
C MET A 202 -21.27 9.81 8.40
N ILE A 203 -21.67 8.57 8.14
CA ILE A 203 -23.06 8.11 8.35
C ILE A 203 -23.06 6.97 9.36
N GLY A 204 -23.83 7.14 10.41
CA GLY A 204 -24.11 6.11 11.41
C GLY A 204 -25.56 5.68 11.42
N LEU A 205 -25.89 4.64 12.17
CA LEU A 205 -27.28 4.27 12.40
C LEU A 205 -27.86 5.14 13.52
N GLY A 206 -27.11 5.33 14.60
CA GLY A 206 -27.50 6.06 15.82
C GLY A 206 -27.57 5.17 17.06
N CYS A 207 -27.54 3.84 16.90
CA CYS A 207 -27.64 2.87 18.00
C CYS A 207 -26.46 1.89 18.08
N GLU A 208 -25.42 2.09 17.28
CA GLU A 208 -24.20 1.28 17.32
C GLU A 208 -23.35 1.55 18.57
N THR A 209 -22.50 0.60 18.94
CA THR A 209 -21.50 0.85 20.00
C THR A 209 -20.40 1.78 19.48
N ASN A 210 -20.18 1.77 18.16
CA ASN A 210 -19.22 2.60 17.45
C ASN A 210 -19.81 3.97 17.04
N GLN A 211 -20.21 4.76 18.01
CA GLN A 211 -20.84 6.05 17.74
C GLN A 211 -19.85 7.05 17.14
N ILE A 212 -20.32 7.92 16.24
CA ILE A 212 -19.47 8.89 15.53
C ILE A 212 -18.90 9.94 16.49
N ALA A 213 -19.69 10.46 17.44
CA ALA A 213 -19.24 11.52 18.34
C ALA A 213 -17.99 11.15 19.16
N PRO A 214 -17.90 9.96 19.80
CA PRO A 214 -16.67 9.50 20.44
C PRO A 214 -15.46 9.38 19.49
N ILE A 215 -15.68 9.04 18.22
CA ILE A 215 -14.60 8.99 17.22
C ILE A 215 -14.10 10.40 16.93
N LEU A 216 -15.00 11.36 16.72
CA LEU A 216 -14.62 12.76 16.51
C LEU A 216 -13.81 13.31 17.68
N GLU A 217 -14.26 13.05 18.91
CA GLU A 217 -13.58 13.49 20.14
C GLU A 217 -12.19 12.84 20.28
N HIS A 218 -12.11 11.50 20.20
CA HIS A 218 -10.86 10.76 20.41
C HIS A 218 -9.76 11.19 19.43
N TYR A 219 -10.14 11.47 18.18
CA TYR A 219 -9.20 11.88 17.14
C TYR A 219 -9.19 13.38 16.88
N ARG A 220 -9.85 14.20 17.71
CA ARG A 220 -9.88 15.66 17.57
C ARG A 220 -10.24 16.09 16.15
N MET A 221 -11.35 15.54 15.66
CA MET A 221 -11.94 15.88 14.37
C MET A 221 -13.18 16.72 14.63
N GLU A 222 -13.29 17.85 13.94
CA GLU A 222 -14.39 18.80 14.12
C GLU A 222 -15.25 18.81 12.87
N GLU A 223 -16.57 18.94 13.07
CA GLU A 223 -17.47 19.17 11.95
C GLU A 223 -17.21 20.54 11.34
N GLY A 224 -17.33 20.62 10.03
CA GLY A 224 -17.14 21.83 9.25
C GLY A 224 -17.48 21.60 7.79
N GLU A 225 -17.03 22.48 6.91
CA GLU A 225 -17.34 22.39 5.48
C GLU A 225 -16.82 21.09 4.83
N ARG A 226 -15.71 20.53 5.34
CA ARG A 226 -15.07 19.32 4.79
C ARG A 226 -15.44 18.03 5.51
N LEU A 227 -16.03 18.10 6.69
CA LEU A 227 -16.42 16.93 7.48
C LEU A 227 -17.80 17.18 8.06
N ARG A 228 -18.79 16.42 7.61
CA ARG A 228 -20.14 16.44 8.15
C ARG A 228 -20.50 15.05 8.64
N THR A 229 -21.34 14.97 9.65
CA THR A 229 -21.83 13.69 10.17
C THR A 229 -23.34 13.66 10.26
N MET A 230 -23.91 12.45 10.23
CA MET A 230 -25.35 12.25 10.39
C MET A 230 -25.66 10.84 10.89
N THR A 231 -26.87 10.64 11.42
CA THR A 231 -27.37 9.32 11.82
C THR A 231 -28.72 8.99 11.20
N ILE A 232 -28.90 7.77 10.70
CA ILE A 232 -30.13 7.35 10.01
C ILE A 232 -31.38 7.49 10.91
N GLN A 233 -31.27 7.18 12.20
CA GLN A 233 -32.39 7.24 13.15
C GLN A 233 -32.93 8.65 13.35
N GLN A 234 -32.06 9.67 13.37
CA GLN A 234 -32.49 11.07 13.51
C GLN A 234 -33.24 11.58 12.27
N HIS A 235 -32.98 11.03 11.09
CA HIS A 235 -33.62 11.43 9.83
C HIS A 235 -34.90 10.64 9.49
N GLY A 236 -35.32 9.71 10.36
CA GLY A 236 -36.61 9.02 10.22
C GLY A 236 -36.66 8.01 9.06
N GLY A 237 -35.54 7.34 8.77
CA GLY A 237 -35.47 6.18 7.87
C GLY A 237 -34.63 6.37 6.61
N THR A 238 -34.45 5.29 5.85
CA THR A 238 -33.49 5.17 4.73
C THR A 238 -33.66 6.24 3.65
N LYS A 239 -34.87 6.42 3.09
CA LYS A 239 -35.09 7.34 1.97
C LYS A 239 -34.81 8.79 2.35
N LYS A 240 -35.38 9.25 3.48
CA LYS A 240 -35.15 10.60 4.01
C LYS A 240 -33.67 10.85 4.32
N THR A 241 -32.96 9.84 4.82
CA THR A 241 -31.52 9.93 5.07
C THR A 241 -30.75 10.10 3.77
N ILE A 242 -31.09 9.34 2.71
CA ILE A 242 -30.45 9.48 1.40
C ILE A 242 -30.66 10.88 0.83
N ASP A 243 -31.89 11.40 0.87
CA ASP A 243 -32.21 12.74 0.35
C ASP A 243 -31.44 13.83 1.12
N ALA A 244 -31.37 13.72 2.46
CA ALA A 244 -30.61 14.63 3.30
C ALA A 244 -29.10 14.55 3.04
N ALA A 245 -28.54 13.34 2.90
CA ALA A 245 -27.14 13.12 2.59
C ALA A 245 -26.74 13.70 1.23
N ILE A 246 -27.62 13.54 0.22
CA ILE A 246 -27.43 14.15 -1.10
C ILE A 246 -27.40 15.68 -0.99
N SER A 247 -28.29 16.28 -0.19
CA SER A 247 -28.27 17.73 0.05
C SER A 247 -26.96 18.18 0.69
N ILE A 248 -26.49 17.49 1.74
CA ILE A 248 -25.23 17.80 2.42
C ILE A 248 -24.04 17.69 1.45
N ILE A 249 -23.98 16.64 0.63
CA ILE A 249 -22.89 16.50 -0.34
C ILE A 249 -22.97 17.60 -1.41
N LYS A 250 -24.16 17.98 -1.87
CA LYS A 250 -24.35 19.10 -2.81
C LYS A 250 -23.84 20.43 -2.24
N GLU A 251 -23.99 20.67 -0.94
CA GLU A 251 -23.39 21.84 -0.26
C GLU A 251 -21.85 21.79 -0.29
N MET A 252 -21.24 20.60 -0.26
CA MET A 252 -19.78 20.44 -0.34
C MET A 252 -19.21 20.62 -1.76
N LEU A 253 -20.00 20.34 -2.81
CA LEU A 253 -19.49 20.29 -4.19
C LEU A 253 -18.76 21.57 -4.63
N PRO A 254 -19.26 22.80 -4.38
CA PRO A 254 -18.57 24.02 -4.83
C PRO A 254 -17.16 24.16 -4.23
N MET A 255 -17.01 23.88 -2.93
CA MET A 255 -15.73 23.95 -2.24
C MET A 255 -14.76 22.86 -2.70
N VAL A 256 -15.25 21.63 -2.84
CA VAL A 256 -14.40 20.51 -3.31
C VAL A 256 -13.96 20.76 -4.75
N ASN A 257 -14.86 21.26 -5.61
CA ASN A 257 -14.59 21.52 -7.02
C ASN A 257 -13.69 22.74 -7.26
N SER A 258 -13.60 23.69 -6.32
CA SER A 258 -12.71 24.86 -6.47
C SER A 258 -11.24 24.56 -6.17
N ALA A 259 -10.92 23.41 -5.58
CA ALA A 259 -9.55 23.02 -5.28
C ALA A 259 -8.71 22.85 -6.55
N VAL A 260 -7.56 23.51 -6.66
CA VAL A 260 -6.69 23.41 -7.84
C VAL A 260 -5.45 22.59 -7.50
N ARG A 261 -4.94 21.82 -8.47
CA ARG A 261 -3.66 21.15 -8.29
C ARG A 261 -2.52 22.16 -8.31
N THR A 262 -1.63 22.06 -7.34
CA THR A 262 -0.38 22.84 -7.26
C THR A 262 0.80 21.88 -7.27
N GLU A 263 1.96 22.38 -7.70
CA GLU A 263 3.22 21.60 -7.70
C GLU A 263 3.68 21.21 -6.30
#